data_AF-A0A2D5R8Z4-F1
#
_entry.id   AF-A0A2D5R8Z4-F1
#
_cell.length_a   1.000
_cell.length_b   1.000
_cell.length_c   1.000
_cell.angle_alpha   90.00
_cell.angle_beta   90.00
_cell.angle_gamma   90.00
#
_symmetry.space_group_name_H-M   'P 1'
#
loop_
_entity.id
_entity.type
_entity.pdbx_description
1 polymer ?
#
loop_
_entity_poly.entity_id
_entity_poly.type
_entity_poly.pdbx_seq_one_letter_code
_entity_poly.pdbx_strand_id
1 'polypeptide(L)'
;MQFRLHIDIPLGGDEEQAIKDAEYYINFCFSDTDAKEKLVNNFKINQVNYRLGHDEDRQKSNYLNKTENGHVTNKKLRLVLSD
;
A
#
# COMPACT_ATOMS: atom_id res chain seq x y z
N MET A 1 15.54 -15.34 2.54
CA MET A 1 15.34 -14.12 3.36
C MET A 1 15.52 -12.92 2.44
N GLN A 2 14.69 -11.88 2.55
CA GLN A 2 14.75 -10.71 1.66
C GLN A 2 14.56 -9.44 2.50
N PHE A 3 15.44 -8.46 2.33
CA PHE A 3 15.26 -7.13 2.91
C PHE A 3 14.12 -6.40 2.23
N ARG A 4 13.35 -5.63 3.00
CA ARG A 4 12.21 -4.86 2.50
C ARG A 4 12.33 -3.43 3.00
N LEU A 5 12.12 -2.48 2.11
CA LEU A 5 11.96 -1.08 2.47
C LEU A 5 10.53 -0.86 2.97
N HIS A 6 10.40 -0.20 4.11
CA HIS A 6 9.14 0.28 4.66
C HIS A 6 9.19 1.81 4.63
N ILE A 7 8.15 2.43 4.07
CA ILE A 7 8.01 3.88 3.96
C ILE A 7 6.72 4.21 4.68
N ASP A 8 6.83 5.01 5.74
CA ASP A 8 5.69 5.52 6.49
C ASP A 8 5.44 6.98 6.06
N ILE A 9 4.21 7.29 5.67
CA ILE A 9 3.78 8.61 5.22
C ILE A 9 2.65 9.05 6.16
N PRO A 10 2.76 10.19 6.88
CA PRO A 10 1.69 10.67 7.72
C PRO A 10 0.52 11.17 6.86
N LEU A 11 -0.69 10.64 7.09
CA LEU A 11 -1.91 10.96 6.33
C LEU A 11 -2.98 11.68 7.15
N GLY A 12 -2.59 12.26 8.29
CA GLY A 12 -3.51 12.93 9.21
C GLY A 12 -4.29 11.97 10.11
N GLY A 13 -5.33 12.49 10.76
CA GLY A 13 -6.14 11.74 11.74
C GLY A 13 -7.57 11.42 11.29
N ASP A 14 -7.98 11.86 10.10
CA ASP A 14 -9.29 11.50 9.54
C ASP A 14 -9.15 10.22 8.70
N GLU A 15 -9.86 9.17 9.10
CA GLU A 15 -9.74 7.86 8.47
C GLU A 15 -10.17 7.86 7.00
N GLU A 16 -11.29 8.54 6.68
CA GLU A 16 -11.82 8.55 5.32
C GLU A 16 -10.88 9.30 4.36
N GLN A 17 -10.35 10.43 4.80
CA GLN A 17 -9.36 11.19 4.03
C GLN A 17 -8.05 10.41 3.90
N ALA A 18 -7.58 9.76 4.97
CA ALA A 18 -6.37 8.94 4.91
C ALA A 18 -6.51 7.77 3.92
N ILE A 19 -7.69 7.16 3.81
CA ILE A 19 -7.98 6.14 2.79
C ILE A 19 -7.84 6.73 1.38
N LYS A 20 -8.49 7.87 1.11
CA LYS A 20 -8.43 8.54 -0.20
C LYS A 20 -7.00 8.94 -0.57
N ASP A 21 -6.26 9.49 0.36
CA ASP A 21 -4.87 9.92 0.15
C ASP A 21 -3.96 8.71 -0.10
N ALA A 22 -4.12 7.62 0.65
CA ALA A 22 -3.37 6.39 0.44
C ALA A 22 -3.60 5.80 -0.96
N GLU A 23 -4.85 5.74 -1.42
CA GLU A 23 -5.19 5.29 -2.78
C GLU A 23 -4.58 6.20 -3.84
N TYR A 24 -4.65 7.52 -3.64
CA TYR A 24 -4.02 8.50 -4.53
C TYR A 24 -2.51 8.28 -4.64
N TYR A 25 -1.79 8.13 -3.52
CA TYR A 25 -0.34 7.93 -3.54
C TYR A 25 0.08 6.62 -4.19
N ILE A 26 -0.66 5.53 -3.96
CA ILE A 26 -0.37 4.25 -4.61
C ILE A 26 -0.54 4.38 -6.12
N ASN A 27 -1.61 5.02 -6.56
CA ASN A 27 -1.81 5.29 -7.98
C ASN A 27 -0.70 6.19 -8.52
N PHE A 28 -0.45 7.34 -7.90
CA PHE A 28 0.60 8.28 -8.32
C PHE A 28 1.98 7.62 -8.47
N CYS A 29 2.38 6.81 -7.48
CA CYS A 29 3.70 6.15 -7.48
C CYS A 29 3.80 4.97 -8.45
N PHE A 30 2.69 4.28 -8.73
CA PHE A 30 2.72 3.01 -9.44
C PHE A 30 1.68 2.93 -10.56
N SER A 31 1.24 4.04 -11.15
CA SER A 31 0.40 4.03 -12.36
C SER A 31 1.23 4.23 -13.63
N ASP A 32 2.35 4.94 -13.55
CA ASP A 32 3.19 5.28 -14.70
C ASP A 32 3.86 4.05 -15.32
N THR A 33 3.69 3.87 -16.63
CA THR A 33 4.14 2.68 -17.36
C THR A 33 5.66 2.59 -17.46
N ASP A 34 6.35 3.71 -17.71
CA ASP A 34 7.81 3.73 -17.84
C ASP A 34 8.49 3.43 -16.48
N ALA A 35 7.97 4.01 -15.39
CA ALA A 35 8.41 3.72 -14.04
C ALA A 35 8.20 2.25 -13.67
N LYS A 36 7.04 1.67 -14.00
CA LYS A 36 6.78 0.23 -13.79
C LYS A 36 7.77 -0.64 -14.54
N GLU A 37 8.00 -0.35 -15.82
CA GLU A 37 8.94 -1.11 -16.64
C GLU A 37 10.35 -1.07 -16.04
N LYS A 38 10.81 0.10 -15.60
CA LYS A 38 12.10 0.25 -14.91
C LYS A 38 12.17 -0.56 -13.62
N LEU A 39 11.11 -0.55 -12.79
CA LEU A 39 11.02 -1.35 -11.57
C LEU A 39 11.14 -2.85 -11.84
N VAL A 40 10.46 -3.35 -12.88
CA VAL A 40 10.50 -4.76 -13.26
C VAL A 40 11.84 -5.14 -13.91
N ASN A 41 12.27 -4.39 -14.92
CA ASN A 41 13.41 -4.79 -15.75
C ASN A 41 14.76 -4.53 -15.09
N ASN A 42 14.92 -3.38 -14.41
CA ASN A 42 16.21 -2.98 -13.83
C ASN A 42 16.36 -3.46 -12.39
N PHE A 43 15.28 -3.37 -11.59
CA PHE A 43 15.32 -3.68 -10.16
C PHE A 43 14.74 -5.06 -9.81
N LYS A 44 14.15 -5.77 -10.78
CA LYS A 44 13.53 -7.11 -10.60
C LYS A 44 12.44 -7.09 -9.52
N ILE A 45 11.69 -5.98 -9.44
CA ILE A 45 10.58 -5.82 -8.51
C ILE A 45 9.28 -6.14 -9.24
N ASN A 46 8.69 -7.28 -8.90
CA ASN A 46 7.47 -7.77 -9.56
C ASN A 46 6.19 -7.44 -8.78
N GLN A 47 6.33 -7.04 -7.52
CA GLN A 47 5.18 -6.76 -6.66
C GLN A 47 5.50 -5.70 -5.60
N VAL A 48 4.46 -4.97 -5.20
CA VAL A 48 4.47 -4.04 -4.07
C VAL A 48 3.36 -4.45 -3.11
N ASN A 49 3.71 -4.59 -1.83
CA ASN A 49 2.72 -4.90 -0.79
C ASN A 49 2.56 -3.69 0.12
N TYR A 50 1.33 -3.19 0.24
CA TYR A 50 1.02 -1.97 0.99
C TYR A 50 -0.19 -2.17 1.90
N ARG A 51 -0.36 -1.27 2.86
CA ARG A 51 -1.50 -1.19 3.78
C ARG A 51 -1.58 0.23 4.32
N LEU A 52 -2.77 0.65 4.73
CA LEU A 52 -2.94 1.83 5.57
C LEU A 52 -3.07 1.35 7.02
N GLY A 53 -2.13 1.72 7.87
CA GLY A 53 -2.18 1.46 9.31
C GLY A 53 -2.53 2.73 10.09
N HIS A 54 -2.78 2.57 11.39
CA HIS A 54 -2.97 3.68 12.32
C HIS A 54 -2.07 3.44 13.55
N ASP A 55 -1.40 4.48 14.04
CA ASP A 55 -0.38 4.34 15.09
C ASP A 55 -0.93 3.85 16.44
N GLU A 56 -2.19 4.20 16.74
CA GLU A 56 -2.86 3.72 17.95
C GLU A 56 -3.30 2.24 17.85
N ASP A 57 -3.35 1.70 16.63
CA ASP A 57 -3.70 0.32 16.42
C ASP A 57 -2.48 -0.59 16.68
N ARG A 58 -2.57 -1.33 17.78
CA ARG A 58 -1.53 -2.29 18.18
C ARG A 58 -1.49 -3.51 17.26
N GLN A 59 -2.52 -3.70 16.43
CA GLN A 59 -2.59 -4.75 15.43
C GLN A 59 -2.10 -4.26 14.07
N LYS A 60 -1.82 -5.22 13.17
CA LYS A 60 -1.26 -4.97 11.84
C LYS A 60 -2.35 -4.58 10.82
N SER A 61 -3.31 -3.77 11.26
CA SER A 61 -4.52 -3.41 10.53
C SER A 61 -4.24 -2.75 9.20
N ASN A 62 -5.18 -2.95 8.28
CA ASN A 62 -5.18 -2.39 6.95
C ASN A 62 -6.53 -1.76 6.64
N TYR A 63 -6.65 -0.45 6.89
CA TYR A 63 -7.88 0.32 6.71
C TYR A 63 -8.38 0.37 5.27
N LEU A 64 -7.53 0.04 4.29
CA LEU A 64 -7.89 -0.15 2.88
C LEU A 64 -8.61 -1.48 2.59
N ASN A 65 -8.64 -2.40 3.56
CA ASN A 65 -9.22 -3.73 3.38
C ASN A 65 -10.15 -4.07 4.55
N LYS A 66 -11.41 -3.69 4.37
CA LYS A 66 -12.52 -3.96 5.30
C LYS A 66 -13.39 -5.09 4.76
N THR A 67 -13.92 -5.92 5.66
CA THR A 67 -14.92 -6.93 5.31
C THR A 67 -16.27 -6.28 5.02
N GLU A 68 -17.22 -7.05 4.47
CA GLU A 68 -18.60 -6.60 4.24
C GLU A 68 -19.28 -6.08 5.53
N ASN A 69 -18.84 -6.56 6.70
CA ASN A 69 -19.33 -6.13 8.01
C ASN A 69 -18.58 -4.89 8.56
N GLY A 70 -17.69 -4.28 7.78
CA GLY A 70 -16.91 -3.09 8.16
C GLY A 70 -15.67 -3.36 9.02
N HIS A 71 -15.32 -4.62 9.29
CA HIS A 71 -14.12 -4.94 10.09
C HIS A 71 -12.85 -4.82 9.27
N VAL A 72 -11.88 -4.09 9.82
CA VAL A 72 -10.53 -3.95 9.24
C VAL A 72 -9.77 -5.28 9.35
N THR A 73 -9.06 -5.65 8.28
CA THR A 73 -8.25 -6.88 8.24
C THR A 73 -6.76 -6.58 8.46
N ASN A 74 -5.96 -7.62 8.73
CA ASN A 74 -4.50 -7.51 8.86
C ASN A 74 -3.74 -7.81 7.54
N LYS A 75 -4.47 -8.02 6.43
CA LYS A 75 -3.89 -8.45 5.16
C LYS A 75 -3.42 -7.24 4.36
N LYS A 76 -2.14 -7.23 3.97
CA LYS A 76 -1.61 -6.26 3.00
C LYS A 76 -2.26 -6.44 1.63
N LEU A 77 -2.55 -5.34 0.96
CA LEU A 77 -2.90 -5.36 -0.46
C LEU A 77 -1.63 -5.61 -1.28
N ARG A 78 -1.81 -6.25 -2.43
CA ARG A 78 -0.73 -6.58 -3.36
C ARG A 78 -1.01 -5.92 -4.70
N LEU A 79 -0.10 -5.06 -5.13
CA LEU A 79 -0.02 -4.59 -6.49
C LEU A 79 1.00 -5.46 -7.25
N VAL A 80 0.58 -6.01 -8.38
CA VAL A 80 1.45 -6.76 -9.28
C VAL A 80 1.93 -5.81 -10.37
N LEU A 81 3.24 -5.79 -10.63
CA LEU A 81 3.88 -4.88 -11.60
C LEU A 81 4.26 -5.55 -12.92
N SER A 82 4.29 -6.88 -12.94
CA SER A 82 4.59 -7.70 -14.11
C SER A 82 3.38 -8.54 -14.47
N ASP A 83 2.95 -8.52 -15.73
CA ASP A 83 1.99 -9.51 -16.26
C ASP A 83 2.63 -10.91 -16.39
#